data_AF-A0A7S4CP93-F1
#
_entry.id   AF-A0A7S4CP93-F1
#
_cell.length_a   1.000
_cell.length_b   1.000
_cell.length_c   1.000
_cell.angle_alpha   90.00
_cell.angle_beta   90.00
_cell.angle_gamma   90.00
#
_symmetry.space_group_name_H-M   'P 1'
#
loop_
_entity.id
_entity.type
_entity.pdbx_description
1 polymer ?
#
loop_
_entity_poly.entity_id
_entity_poly.type
_entity_poly.pdbx_seq_one_letter_code
_entity_poly.pdbx_strand_id
1 'polypeptide(L)'
;MRCRNIPSVYLYSTEQILKGHEQIIWGLLYHLMQIFPAVASCKPEFPVYSSSNMQGYTAAHNFRLEQSLLHWIASMGVLYITDPPPDDTTTPTSTPTSSSMQVLHVPPEDMESPYVFPYIRNGTLLCDLVSAIEGPRLTGVFRNPKIKGTCLANLRKAMKALRQKKGMSKVYLDMADLVYNGDKVVILALLEDMHRYYNGIPPRTHLIQKGDAPYIVARPTAQVSRPNANSGKIGNSAGSSSANVHLQATELWASVPYPSSFNSFEPPTAPPEPFLPSTQLQTSLLPSPSKLKEQHDQQS
;
A
#
# COMPACT_ATOMS: atom_id res chain seq x y z
N MET A 1 -29.83 -23.21 -10.67
CA MET A 1 -29.00 -23.71 -9.56
C MET A 1 -29.91 -24.45 -8.58
N ARG A 2 -29.70 -25.76 -8.37
CA ARG A 2 -30.48 -26.51 -7.36
C ARG A 2 -29.80 -26.28 -6.01
N CYS A 3 -30.45 -25.56 -5.10
CA CYS A 3 -29.99 -25.44 -3.72
C CYS A 3 -29.93 -26.86 -3.14
N ARG A 4 -28.72 -27.34 -2.82
CA ARG A 4 -28.57 -28.62 -2.11
C ARG A 4 -29.11 -28.40 -0.71
N ASN A 5 -30.21 -29.08 -0.36
CA ASN A 5 -30.82 -28.97 0.95
C ASN A 5 -29.87 -29.56 2.01
N ILE A 6 -29.53 -28.75 3.02
CA ILE A 6 -28.95 -29.27 4.26
C ILE A 6 -30.00 -30.19 4.89
N PRO A 7 -29.68 -31.45 5.23
CA PRO A 7 -30.62 -32.32 5.90
C PRO A 7 -31.12 -31.68 7.20
N SER A 8 -32.44 -31.70 7.41
CA SER A 8 -33.09 -31.06 8.54
C SER A 8 -32.62 -31.58 9.89
N VAL A 9 -32.15 -32.84 9.95
CA VAL A 9 -31.59 -33.46 11.16
C VAL A 9 -30.46 -32.62 11.77
N TYR A 10 -29.64 -31.95 10.96
CA TYR A 10 -28.56 -31.10 11.47
C TYR A 10 -29.08 -29.73 11.95
N LEU A 11 -30.13 -29.20 11.31
CA LEU A 11 -30.70 -27.89 11.62
C LEU A 11 -31.53 -27.90 12.92
N TYR A 12 -32.15 -29.03 13.25
CA TYR A 12 -32.96 -29.18 14.48
C TYR A 12 -32.16 -29.77 15.67
N SER A 13 -30.88 -30.07 15.49
CA SER A 13 -30.04 -30.69 16.53
C SER A 13 -29.25 -29.67 17.37
N THR A 14 -29.85 -28.53 17.70
CA THR A 14 -29.19 -27.44 18.45
C THR A 14 -28.59 -27.91 19.78
N GLU A 15 -29.33 -28.74 20.53
CA GLU A 15 -28.80 -29.27 21.80
C GLU A 15 -27.59 -30.17 21.60
N GLN A 16 -27.57 -31.00 20.54
CA GLN A 16 -26.45 -31.90 20.28
C GLN A 16 -25.21 -31.11 19.84
N ILE A 17 -25.40 -30.01 19.10
CA ILE A 17 -24.33 -29.09 18.75
C ILE A 17 -23.77 -28.42 20.01
N LEU A 18 -24.63 -27.94 20.91
CA LEU A 18 -24.21 -27.33 22.18
C LEU A 18 -23.50 -28.32 23.11
N LYS A 19 -23.90 -29.60 23.08
CA LYS A 19 -23.24 -30.69 23.81
C LYS A 19 -21.94 -31.18 23.14
N GLY A 20 -21.56 -30.61 22.00
CA GLY A 20 -20.31 -30.95 21.32
C GLY A 20 -20.34 -32.30 20.59
N HIS A 21 -21.51 -32.78 20.18
CA HIS A 21 -21.62 -34.10 19.54
C HIS A 21 -20.98 -34.07 18.14
N GLU A 22 -19.78 -34.62 18.05
CA GLU A 22 -18.90 -34.50 16.87
C GLU A 22 -19.58 -34.91 15.57
N GLN A 23 -20.37 -35.98 15.58
CA GLN A 23 -21.04 -36.48 14.37
C GLN A 23 -22.01 -35.47 13.76
N ILE A 24 -22.72 -34.71 14.60
CA ILE A 24 -23.68 -33.69 14.15
C ILE A 24 -22.92 -32.48 13.61
N ILE A 25 -21.84 -32.07 14.28
CA ILE A 25 -21.02 -30.93 13.90
C ILE A 25 -20.30 -31.21 12.57
N TRP A 26 -19.63 -32.36 12.46
CA TRP A 26 -18.95 -32.78 11.24
C TRP A 26 -19.91 -33.00 10.08
N GLY A 27 -21.07 -33.60 10.32
CA GLY A 27 -22.11 -33.76 9.30
C GLY A 27 -22.61 -32.40 8.78
N LEU A 28 -22.89 -31.45 9.67
CA LEU A 28 -23.29 -30.09 9.30
C LEU A 28 -22.19 -29.38 8.50
N LEU A 29 -20.95 -29.40 8.98
CA LEU A 29 -19.79 -28.80 8.29
C LEU A 29 -19.57 -29.43 6.91
N TYR A 30 -19.69 -30.75 6.79
CA TYR A 30 -19.59 -31.47 5.53
C TYR A 30 -20.65 -30.98 4.54
N HIS A 31 -21.91 -30.88 4.96
CA HIS A 31 -22.97 -30.37 4.09
C HIS A 31 -22.79 -28.89 3.71
N LEU A 32 -22.30 -28.05 4.65
CA LEU A 32 -21.92 -26.68 4.33
C LEU A 32 -20.81 -26.64 3.29
N MET A 33 -19.73 -27.42 3.46
CA MET A 33 -18.65 -27.52 2.47
C MET A 33 -19.15 -27.98 1.10
N GLN A 34 -20.14 -28.87 1.05
CA GLN A 34 -20.77 -29.36 -0.18
C GLN A 34 -21.76 -28.37 -0.82
N ILE A 35 -22.23 -27.37 -0.09
CA ILE A 35 -23.03 -26.23 -0.60
C ILE A 35 -22.13 -25.08 -1.04
N PHE A 36 -20.96 -24.93 -0.42
CA PHE A 36 -19.96 -23.93 -0.76
C PHE A 36 -18.80 -24.38 -1.66
N PRO A 37 -18.84 -25.45 -2.49
CA PRO A 37 -17.76 -25.70 -3.46
C PRO A 37 -17.72 -24.59 -4.52
N ALA A 38 -18.83 -23.86 -4.68
CA ALA A 38 -18.91 -22.66 -5.50
C ALA A 38 -18.10 -21.49 -4.93
N VAL A 39 -17.71 -21.45 -3.65
CA VAL A 39 -16.85 -20.36 -3.14
C VAL A 39 -15.39 -20.60 -3.52
N ALA A 40 -14.97 -21.87 -3.60
CA ALA A 40 -13.65 -22.23 -4.11
C ALA A 40 -13.54 -22.09 -5.65
N SER A 41 -14.67 -22.12 -6.36
CA SER A 41 -14.74 -22.00 -7.83
C SER A 41 -15.29 -20.66 -8.32
N CYS A 42 -15.88 -19.84 -7.45
CA CYS A 42 -16.10 -18.43 -7.71
C CYS A 42 -14.71 -17.86 -7.93
N LYS A 43 -14.40 -17.57 -9.21
CA LYS A 43 -13.35 -16.62 -9.53
C LYS A 43 -13.59 -15.46 -8.56
N PRO A 44 -12.65 -15.19 -7.64
CA PRO A 44 -12.84 -14.09 -6.74
C PRO A 44 -13.07 -12.89 -7.67
N GLU A 45 -14.24 -12.26 -7.56
CA GLU A 45 -14.63 -11.14 -8.43
C GLU A 45 -13.57 -10.04 -8.42
N PHE A 46 -12.76 -10.06 -7.36
CA PHE A 46 -11.52 -9.33 -7.23
C PHE A 46 -10.34 -10.30 -7.38
N PRO A 47 -9.40 -10.08 -8.30
CA PRO A 47 -8.16 -10.84 -8.34
C PRO A 47 -7.53 -10.86 -6.94
N VAL A 48 -7.31 -12.06 -6.40
CA VAL A 48 -6.59 -12.22 -5.13
C VAL A 48 -5.13 -11.86 -5.41
N TYR A 49 -4.77 -10.62 -5.08
CA TYR A 49 -3.40 -10.15 -5.16
C TYR A 49 -2.61 -10.79 -4.03
N SER A 50 -1.84 -11.82 -4.37
CA SER A 50 -0.79 -12.34 -3.48
C SER A 50 0.45 -11.49 -3.65
N SER A 51 1.01 -10.99 -2.55
CA SER A 51 2.29 -10.27 -2.51
C SER A 51 3.41 -11.03 -3.22
N SER A 52 3.36 -12.37 -3.23
CA SER A 52 4.37 -13.23 -3.87
C SER A 52 4.53 -13.01 -5.38
N ASN A 53 3.50 -12.51 -6.06
CA ASN A 53 3.51 -12.38 -7.52
C ASN A 53 3.80 -10.95 -7.99
N MET A 54 3.89 -9.98 -7.07
CA MET A 54 4.15 -8.59 -7.43
C MET A 54 5.66 -8.37 -7.52
N GLN A 55 6.15 -8.25 -8.76
CA GLN A 55 7.54 -7.90 -9.02
C GLN A 55 7.70 -6.39 -8.78
N GLY A 56 8.21 -6.02 -7.62
CA GLY A 56 8.49 -4.62 -7.27
C GLY A 56 9.77 -4.09 -7.93
N TYR A 57 10.08 -2.82 -7.64
CA TYR A 57 11.37 -2.25 -8.04
C TYR A 57 12.55 -2.94 -7.37
N THR A 58 13.76 -2.68 -7.91
CA THR A 58 15.01 -3.00 -7.22
C THR A 58 15.06 -2.29 -5.86
N ALA A 59 15.84 -2.83 -4.91
CA ALA A 59 15.98 -2.22 -3.58
C ALA A 59 16.46 -0.76 -3.65
N ALA A 60 17.41 -0.46 -4.54
CA ALA A 60 17.92 0.89 -4.76
C ALA A 60 16.84 1.85 -5.30
N HIS A 61 16.01 1.39 -6.24
CA HIS A 61 14.88 2.17 -6.74
C HIS A 61 13.82 2.41 -5.66
N ASN A 62 13.46 1.39 -4.89
CA ASN A 62 12.53 1.53 -3.76
C ASN A 62 13.02 2.56 -2.75
N PHE A 63 14.31 2.53 -2.39
CA PHE A 63 14.90 3.49 -1.47
C PHE A 63 14.81 4.93 -2.01
N ARG A 64 15.19 5.16 -3.26
CA ARG A 64 15.13 6.51 -3.88
C ARG A 64 13.70 7.02 -4.00
N LEU A 65 12.77 6.14 -4.39
CA LEU A 65 11.35 6.46 -4.49
C LEU A 65 10.80 6.84 -3.11
N GLU A 66 11.09 6.04 -2.08
CA GLU A 66 10.69 6.30 -0.71
C GLU A 66 11.16 7.68 -0.22
N GLN A 67 12.44 8.01 -0.42
CA GLN A 67 12.99 9.33 -0.08
C GLN A 67 12.28 10.47 -0.83
N SER A 68 12.01 10.29 -2.13
CA SER A 68 11.27 11.28 -2.92
C SER A 68 9.84 11.47 -2.41
N LEU A 69 9.16 10.38 -2.01
CA LEU A 69 7.80 10.41 -1.50
C LEU A 69 7.74 11.05 -0.11
N LEU A 70 8.68 10.75 0.78
CA LEU A 70 8.78 11.40 2.10
C LEU A 70 8.92 12.92 1.96
N HIS A 71 9.80 13.37 1.08
CA HIS A 71 9.98 14.80 0.83
C HIS A 71 8.71 15.46 0.26
N TRP A 72 7.99 14.76 -0.63
CA TRP A 72 6.71 15.24 -1.14
C TRP A 72 5.63 15.32 -0.04
N ILE A 73 5.43 14.25 0.73
CA ILE A 73 4.43 14.22 1.82
C ILE A 73 4.76 15.29 2.88
N ALA A 74 6.05 15.49 3.19
CA ALA A 74 6.50 16.59 4.05
C ALA A 74 6.13 17.96 3.46
N SER A 75 6.33 18.17 2.16
CA SER A 75 5.97 19.42 1.48
C SER A 75 4.46 19.70 1.46
N MET A 76 3.63 18.65 1.55
CA MET A 76 2.17 18.78 1.69
C MET A 76 1.74 19.19 3.11
N GLY A 77 2.66 19.23 4.09
CA GLY A 77 2.36 19.57 5.48
C GLY A 77 1.54 18.50 6.21
N VAL A 78 1.59 17.25 5.73
CA VAL A 78 0.77 16.14 6.27
C VAL A 78 1.53 15.29 7.29
N LEU A 79 2.86 15.30 7.26
CA LEU A 79 3.67 14.64 8.27
C LEU A 79 3.66 15.46 9.56
N TYR A 80 2.66 15.20 10.41
CA TYR A 80 2.76 15.47 11.83
C TYR A 80 3.62 14.34 12.39
N ILE A 81 4.92 14.57 12.55
CA ILE A 81 5.68 13.81 13.55
C ILE A 81 4.99 14.21 14.85
N THR A 82 4.02 13.42 15.28
CA THR A 82 3.40 13.64 16.58
C THR A 82 4.55 13.51 17.55
N ASP A 83 4.94 14.63 18.15
CA ASP A 83 5.79 14.61 19.33
C ASP A 83 5.22 13.53 20.26
N PRO A 84 6.08 12.70 20.87
CA PRO A 84 5.61 11.75 21.87
C PRO A 84 4.69 12.52 22.83
N PRO A 85 3.51 11.97 23.16
CA PRO A 85 2.61 12.64 24.08
C PRO A 85 3.42 13.06 25.31
N PRO A 86 3.28 14.30 25.79
CA PRO A 86 4.04 14.77 26.93
C PRO A 86 3.84 13.74 28.04
N ASP A 87 4.95 13.12 28.46
CA ASP A 87 4.94 12.06 29.44
C ASP A 87 4.31 12.65 30.71
N ASP A 88 3.07 12.27 31.03
CA ASP A 88 2.27 12.78 32.17
C ASP A 88 2.89 12.42 33.55
N THR A 89 4.16 12.00 33.59
CA THR A 89 4.78 11.35 34.74
C THR A 89 5.76 12.23 35.53
N THR A 90 5.92 13.53 35.23
CA THR A 90 6.71 14.41 36.14
C THR A 90 6.04 15.75 36.43
N THR A 91 5.43 15.79 37.62
CA THR A 91 5.53 16.84 38.65
C THR A 91 5.72 18.31 38.20
N PRO A 92 4.86 19.24 38.65
CA PRO A 92 4.98 20.66 38.33
C PRO A 92 6.22 21.27 38.99
N THR A 93 7.23 21.64 38.21
CA THR A 93 8.21 22.65 38.64
C THR A 93 8.40 23.65 37.50
N SER A 94 7.72 24.77 37.71
CA SER A 94 7.67 25.99 36.91
C SER A 94 9.01 26.48 36.38
N THR A 95 9.09 26.77 35.08
CA THR A 95 9.72 28.00 34.54
C THR A 95 9.26 28.24 33.10
N PRO A 96 8.76 29.44 32.76
CA PRO A 96 8.40 29.80 31.39
C PRO A 96 9.56 30.51 30.68
N THR A 97 10.14 29.90 29.64
CA THR A 97 11.03 30.64 28.72
C THR A 97 10.73 30.31 27.26
N SER A 98 9.97 31.22 26.67
CA SER A 98 9.87 31.69 25.27
C SER A 98 10.52 30.88 24.14
N SER A 99 9.66 30.54 23.16
CA SER A 99 9.86 30.53 21.71
C SER A 99 11.23 30.12 21.17
N SER A 100 11.34 28.85 20.80
CA SER A 100 12.38 28.35 19.91
C SER A 100 11.74 27.62 18.73
N MET A 101 12.05 28.06 17.51
CA MET A 101 11.76 27.32 16.27
C MET A 101 12.41 25.94 16.39
N GLN A 102 11.59 24.89 16.48
CA GLN A 102 12.11 23.53 16.49
C GLN A 102 12.67 23.21 15.10
N VAL A 103 14.00 23.20 15.04
CA VAL A 103 14.79 22.58 13.99
C VAL A 103 14.42 21.10 13.97
N LEU A 104 14.02 20.60 12.80
CA LEU A 104 13.78 19.18 12.54
C LEU A 104 14.99 18.38 13.05
N HIS A 105 14.85 17.71 14.20
CA HIS A 105 15.92 16.91 14.77
C HIS A 105 16.15 15.74 13.80
N VAL A 106 17.20 15.84 12.99
CA VAL A 106 17.65 14.74 12.14
C VAL A 106 18.07 13.63 13.11
N PRO A 107 17.40 12.47 13.10
CA PRO A 107 17.71 11.43 14.06
C PRO A 107 19.14 10.91 13.85
N PRO A 108 19.80 10.41 14.91
CA PRO A 108 21.15 9.84 14.84
C PRO A 108 21.21 8.76 13.75
N GLU A 109 22.33 8.68 13.02
CA GLU A 109 22.46 7.87 11.79
C GLU A 109 22.24 6.35 11.96
N ASP A 110 22.15 5.87 13.20
CA ASP A 110 21.85 4.48 13.52
C ASP A 110 20.33 4.23 13.68
N MET A 111 19.53 5.28 13.65
CA MET A 111 18.08 5.23 13.78
C MET A 111 17.50 4.87 12.42
N GLU A 112 17.04 3.62 12.33
CA GLU A 112 16.18 3.06 11.28
C GLU A 112 15.52 4.16 10.43
N SER A 113 16.03 4.34 9.20
CA SER A 113 15.58 5.31 8.19
C SER A 113 14.12 5.71 8.38
N PRO A 114 13.75 7.00 8.41
CA PRO A 114 12.39 7.45 8.72
C PRO A 114 11.36 6.83 7.77
N TYR A 115 10.80 5.68 8.17
CA TYR A 115 9.96 4.87 7.32
C TYR A 115 8.56 5.49 7.25
N VAL A 116 8.05 5.75 6.05
CA VAL A 116 6.64 6.19 5.88
C VAL A 116 5.65 5.08 6.22
N PHE A 117 6.13 3.83 6.20
CA PHE A 117 5.30 2.62 6.26
C PHE A 117 4.49 2.45 7.54
N PRO A 118 5.04 2.64 8.76
CA PRO A 118 4.25 2.48 9.98
C PRO A 118 3.06 3.45 10.02
N TYR A 119 3.24 4.67 9.51
CA TYR A 119 2.24 5.73 9.56
C TYR A 119 1.12 5.56 8.53
N ILE A 120 1.36 4.86 7.42
CA ILE A 120 0.35 4.70 6.36
C ILE A 120 -0.60 3.52 6.60
N ARG A 121 -0.15 2.47 7.28
CA ARG A 121 -0.91 1.21 7.47
C ARG A 121 -2.24 1.40 8.19
N ASN A 122 -2.33 2.39 9.06
CA ASN A 122 -3.55 2.70 9.81
C ASN A 122 -4.57 3.55 9.01
N GLY A 123 -4.16 4.04 7.83
CA GLY A 123 -4.95 4.81 6.89
C GLY A 123 -5.19 6.28 7.25
N THR A 124 -4.77 6.75 8.44
CA THR A 124 -4.95 8.16 8.83
C THR A 124 -4.13 9.08 7.94
N LEU A 125 -2.84 8.79 7.76
CA LEU A 125 -1.94 9.54 6.88
C LEU A 125 -2.48 9.60 5.44
N LEU A 126 -3.00 8.47 4.93
CA LEU A 126 -3.56 8.40 3.59
C LEU A 126 -4.81 9.28 3.43
N CYS A 127 -5.70 9.30 4.44
CA CYS A 127 -6.87 10.18 4.45
C CYS A 127 -6.48 11.68 4.45
N ASP A 128 -5.44 12.04 5.19
CA ASP A 128 -4.95 13.42 5.24
C ASP A 128 -4.30 13.83 3.93
N LEU A 129 -3.52 12.94 3.32
CA LEU A 129 -2.91 13.18 2.02
C LEU A 129 -3.97 13.39 0.93
N VAL A 130 -5.03 12.56 0.91
CA VAL A 130 -6.18 12.78 0.01
C VAL A 130 -6.84 14.13 0.26
N SER A 131 -7.02 14.52 1.52
CA SER A 131 -7.60 15.82 1.87
C SER A 131 -6.71 16.99 1.39
N ALA A 132 -5.38 16.83 1.46
CA ALA A 132 -4.42 17.83 1.01
C ALA A 132 -4.36 17.95 -0.52
N ILE A 133 -4.51 16.83 -1.25
CA ILE A 133 -4.54 16.82 -2.73
C ILE A 133 -5.87 17.40 -3.25
N GLU A 134 -7.00 17.00 -2.65
CA GLU A 134 -8.32 17.30 -3.21
C GLU A 134 -8.97 18.57 -2.66
N GLY A 135 -8.53 19.04 -1.49
CA GLY A 135 -9.07 20.20 -0.79
C GLY A 135 -10.05 19.84 0.34
N PRO A 136 -11.25 19.29 0.06
CA PRO A 136 -12.20 18.94 1.12
C PRO A 136 -11.67 17.84 2.03
N ARG A 137 -11.84 18.04 3.34
CA ARG A 137 -11.49 17.02 4.35
C ARG A 137 -12.42 15.82 4.26
N LEU A 138 -11.85 14.61 4.29
CA LEU A 138 -12.63 13.39 4.41
C LEU A 138 -13.34 13.34 5.77
N THR A 139 -14.65 13.12 5.76
CA THR A 139 -15.48 13.06 6.98
C THR A 139 -15.41 11.69 7.65
N GLY A 140 -15.52 11.66 8.98
CA GLY A 140 -15.54 10.43 9.78
C GLY A 140 -14.24 9.61 9.76
N VAL A 141 -13.08 10.26 9.59
CA VAL A 141 -11.77 9.59 9.67
C VAL A 141 -11.47 9.24 11.13
N PHE A 142 -11.07 8.00 11.40
CA PHE A 142 -10.61 7.59 12.73
C PHE A 142 -9.17 8.08 12.92
N ARG A 143 -8.92 9.03 13.83
CA ARG A 143 -7.59 9.66 13.99
C ARG A 143 -6.55 8.78 14.67
N ASN A 144 -6.99 7.91 15.58
CA ASN A 144 -6.13 6.95 16.29
C ASN A 144 -6.77 5.56 16.26
N PRO A 145 -6.85 4.92 15.08
CA PRO A 145 -7.50 3.62 14.95
C PRO A 145 -6.61 2.54 15.57
N LYS A 146 -7.13 1.84 16.58
CA LYS A 146 -6.41 0.75 17.28
C LYS A 146 -6.78 -0.64 16.78
N ILE A 147 -7.96 -0.78 16.17
CA ILE A 147 -8.47 -2.07 15.70
C ILE A 147 -8.39 -2.17 14.17
N LYS A 148 -8.12 -3.38 13.67
CA LYS A 148 -8.02 -3.69 12.23
C LYS A 148 -9.19 -3.11 11.42
N GLY A 149 -10.41 -3.26 11.92
CA GLY A 149 -11.62 -2.77 11.25
C GLY A 149 -11.60 -1.25 11.00
N THR A 150 -11.17 -0.46 11.99
CA THR A 150 -11.06 1.01 11.85
C THR A 150 -9.93 1.44 10.92
N CYS A 151 -8.80 0.73 10.93
CA CYS A 151 -7.70 0.98 10.00
C CYS A 151 -8.12 0.74 8.55
N LEU A 152 -8.78 -0.40 8.28
CA LEU A 152 -9.30 -0.73 6.95
C LEU A 152 -10.42 0.24 6.53
N ALA A 153 -11.25 0.72 7.45
CA ALA A 153 -12.27 1.72 7.16
C ALA A 153 -11.65 3.05 6.69
N ASN A 154 -10.56 3.50 7.32
CA ASN A 154 -9.80 4.66 6.86
C ASN A 154 -9.21 4.44 5.47
N LEU A 155 -8.49 3.32 5.25
CA LEU A 155 -7.87 3.00 3.96
C LEU A 155 -8.89 2.96 2.82
N ARG A 156 -10.00 2.23 3.01
CA ARG A 156 -11.08 2.12 2.01
C ARG A 156 -11.74 3.45 1.74
N LYS A 157 -11.86 4.32 2.74
CA LYS A 157 -12.40 5.67 2.58
C LYS A 157 -11.51 6.54 1.68
N ALA A 158 -10.21 6.58 1.97
CA ALA A 158 -9.25 7.30 1.15
C ALA A 158 -9.22 6.77 -0.30
N MET A 159 -9.12 5.45 -0.46
CA MET A 159 -9.11 4.81 -1.78
C MET A 159 -10.42 5.02 -2.55
N LYS A 160 -11.58 5.03 -1.88
CA LYS A 160 -12.87 5.35 -2.50
C LYS A 160 -12.92 6.78 -3.04
N ALA A 161 -12.38 7.74 -2.29
CA ALA A 161 -12.30 9.12 -2.75
C ALA A 161 -11.40 9.26 -3.99
N LEU A 162 -10.21 8.64 -3.97
CA LEU A 162 -9.28 8.61 -5.10
C LEU A 162 -9.87 7.95 -6.35
N ARG A 163 -10.67 6.89 -6.20
CA ARG A 163 -11.29 6.16 -7.34
C ARG A 163 -12.23 7.04 -8.18
N GLN A 164 -12.80 8.09 -7.58
CA GLN A 164 -13.70 9.03 -8.28
C GLN A 164 -12.94 10.04 -9.15
N LYS A 165 -11.60 10.09 -9.06
CA LYS A 165 -10.79 11.12 -9.69
C LYS A 165 -10.33 10.70 -11.08
N LYS A 166 -10.61 11.54 -12.07
CA LYS A 166 -10.13 11.35 -13.44
C LYS A 166 -8.62 11.55 -13.47
N GLY A 167 -7.89 10.60 -14.03
CA GLY A 167 -6.42 10.64 -14.08
C GLY A 167 -5.72 9.98 -12.89
N MET A 168 -6.46 9.51 -11.87
CA MET A 168 -5.88 8.69 -10.82
C MET A 168 -5.78 7.23 -11.27
N SER A 169 -4.65 6.58 -10.99
CA SER A 169 -4.47 5.15 -11.23
C SER A 169 -5.40 4.34 -10.34
N LYS A 170 -6.06 3.33 -10.92
CA LYS A 170 -6.97 2.42 -10.20
C LYS A 170 -6.30 1.13 -9.78
N VAL A 171 -5.07 0.87 -10.25
CA VAL A 171 -4.37 -0.41 -10.14
C VAL A 171 -4.25 -0.87 -8.67
N TYR A 172 -3.93 0.05 -7.77
CA TYR A 172 -3.67 -0.25 -6.34
C TYR A 172 -4.82 0.16 -5.39
N LEU A 173 -5.90 0.75 -5.90
CA LEU A 173 -6.99 1.30 -5.07
C LEU A 173 -7.91 0.23 -4.46
N ASP A 174 -7.82 -1.01 -4.90
CA ASP A 174 -8.59 -2.13 -4.36
C ASP A 174 -7.76 -2.99 -3.38
N MET A 175 -6.52 -2.59 -3.06
CA MET A 175 -5.56 -3.37 -2.27
C MET A 175 -5.43 -2.90 -0.81
N ALA A 176 -6.52 -2.43 -0.19
CA ALA A 176 -6.52 -1.91 1.19
C ALA A 176 -5.96 -2.92 2.21
N ASP A 177 -6.25 -4.21 2.03
CA ASP A 177 -5.77 -5.27 2.91
C ASP A 177 -4.25 -5.47 2.81
N LEU A 178 -3.66 -5.34 1.62
CA LEU A 178 -2.20 -5.40 1.44
C LEU A 178 -1.51 -4.17 2.05
N VAL A 179 -2.10 -2.97 1.89
CA VAL A 179 -1.61 -1.76 2.55
C VAL A 179 -1.65 -1.91 4.08
N TYR A 180 -2.74 -2.42 4.64
CA TYR A 180 -2.85 -2.70 6.07
C TYR A 180 -1.79 -3.70 6.56
N ASN A 181 -1.53 -4.75 5.78
CA ASN A 181 -0.50 -5.74 6.07
C ASN A 181 0.93 -5.21 5.94
N GLY A 182 1.12 -4.00 5.40
CA GLY A 182 2.43 -3.37 5.26
C GLY A 182 3.18 -3.84 4.02
N ASP A 183 2.48 -4.25 2.97
CA ASP A 183 3.12 -4.60 1.70
C ASP A 183 3.83 -3.38 1.10
N LYS A 184 5.17 -3.40 1.17
CA LYS A 184 6.03 -2.28 0.76
C LYS A 184 5.83 -1.91 -0.71
N VAL A 185 5.65 -2.91 -1.59
CA VAL A 185 5.50 -2.69 -3.03
C VAL A 185 4.20 -1.98 -3.32
N VAL A 186 3.09 -2.45 -2.73
CA VAL A 186 1.77 -1.83 -2.88
C VAL A 186 1.74 -0.41 -2.31
N ILE A 187 2.33 -0.20 -1.13
CA ILE A 187 2.37 1.11 -0.49
C ILE A 187 3.14 2.13 -1.35
N LEU A 188 4.35 1.78 -1.80
CA LEU A 188 5.15 2.67 -2.63
C LEU A 188 4.46 2.98 -3.95
N ALA A 189 3.91 1.95 -4.61
CA ALA A 189 3.20 2.13 -5.88
C ALA A 189 1.96 3.02 -5.75
N LEU A 190 1.18 2.85 -4.68
CA LEU A 190 0.02 3.67 -4.39
C LEU A 190 0.41 5.14 -4.16
N LEU A 191 1.40 5.38 -3.29
CA LEU A 191 1.88 6.73 -2.99
C LEU A 191 2.47 7.42 -4.23
N GLU A 192 3.20 6.67 -5.04
CA GLU A 192 3.74 7.14 -6.30
C GLU A 192 2.64 7.52 -7.29
N ASP A 193 1.61 6.69 -7.44
CA ASP A 193 0.46 7.01 -8.28
C ASP A 193 -0.28 8.26 -7.79
N MET A 194 -0.38 8.47 -6.47
CA MET A 194 -0.94 9.71 -5.90
C MET A 194 -0.05 10.93 -6.21
N HIS A 195 1.27 10.79 -6.14
CA HIS A 195 2.20 11.86 -6.47
C HIS A 195 2.18 12.21 -7.96
N ARG A 196 2.08 11.19 -8.84
CA ARG A 196 1.91 11.38 -10.29
C ARG A 196 0.61 12.11 -10.59
N TYR A 197 -0.49 11.70 -9.96
CA TYR A 197 -1.79 12.36 -10.07
C TYR A 197 -1.70 13.83 -9.64
N TYR A 198 -1.07 14.13 -8.50
CA TYR A 198 -0.87 15.49 -8.00
C TYR A 198 -0.09 16.36 -8.99
N ASN A 199 0.93 15.82 -9.65
CA ASN A 199 1.72 16.55 -10.65
C ASN A 199 1.10 16.54 -12.07
N GLY A 200 -0.09 15.99 -12.25
CA GLY A 200 -0.74 15.89 -13.57
C GLY A 200 -0.07 14.91 -14.53
N ILE A 201 0.76 13.99 -14.03
CA ILE A 201 1.42 12.96 -14.83
C ILE A 201 0.42 11.81 -15.10
N PRO A 202 0.33 11.29 -16.33
CA PRO A 202 -0.63 10.25 -16.70
C PRO A 202 -0.54 9.00 -15.78
N PRO A 203 -1.67 8.42 -15.33
CA PRO A 203 -1.66 7.29 -14.41
C PRO A 203 -1.05 6.03 -15.02
N ARG A 204 -0.56 5.12 -14.18
CA ARG A 204 -0.22 3.77 -14.64
C ARG A 204 -1.47 3.00 -14.99
N THR A 205 -1.34 2.15 -15.99
CA THR A 205 -2.40 1.24 -16.43
C THR A 205 -2.10 -0.21 -16.05
N HIS A 206 -0.92 -0.49 -15.51
CA HIS A 206 -0.44 -1.82 -15.17
C HIS A 206 0.22 -1.84 -13.79
N LEU A 207 0.33 -3.05 -13.22
CA LEU A 207 1.15 -3.30 -12.03
C LEU A 207 2.62 -3.07 -12.37
N ILE A 208 3.42 -2.58 -11.42
CA ILE A 208 4.88 -2.45 -11.58
C ILE A 208 5.47 -3.77 -12.11
N GLN A 209 6.27 -3.66 -13.16
CA GLN A 209 7.00 -4.77 -13.77
C GLN A 209 8.50 -4.63 -13.55
N LYS A 210 9.21 -5.76 -13.68
CA LYS A 210 10.68 -5.76 -13.66
C LYS A 210 11.20 -4.93 -14.84
N GLY A 211 11.93 -3.86 -14.52
CA GLY A 211 12.47 -2.92 -15.50
C GLY A 211 11.77 -1.57 -15.52
N ASP A 212 10.60 -1.43 -14.88
CA ASP A 212 9.96 -0.13 -14.72
C ASP A 212 10.86 0.82 -13.90
N ALA A 213 10.93 2.07 -14.34
CA ALA A 213 11.60 3.13 -13.60
C ALA A 213 10.62 3.78 -12.60
N PRO A 214 11.03 4.01 -11.34
CA PRO A 214 10.21 4.78 -10.40
C PRO A 214 10.13 6.25 -10.83
N TYR A 215 8.99 6.86 -10.58
CA TYR A 215 8.72 8.28 -10.69
C TYR A 215 9.35 9.00 -9.51
N ILE A 216 10.57 9.47 -9.75
CA ILE A 216 11.34 10.28 -8.81
C ILE A 216 11.29 11.72 -9.30
N VAL A 217 10.73 12.61 -8.50
CA VAL A 217 10.77 14.04 -8.79
C VAL A 217 12.17 14.52 -8.48
N ALA A 218 12.88 15.01 -9.50
CA ALA A 218 14.14 15.70 -9.28
C ALA A 218 13.87 16.84 -8.30
N ARG A 219 14.66 16.92 -7.21
CA ARG A 219 14.57 18.06 -6.29
C ARG A 219 14.54 19.33 -7.15
N PRO A 220 13.62 20.27 -6.90
CA PRO A 220 13.72 21.58 -7.51
C PRO A 220 15.11 22.10 -7.12
N THR A 221 16.05 22.08 -8.06
CA THR A 221 17.34 22.72 -7.88
C THR A 221 16.99 24.19 -7.73
N ALA A 222 17.11 24.70 -6.50
CA ALA A 222 16.70 26.05 -6.16
C ALA A 222 17.51 27.08 -6.95
N GLN A 223 17.08 27.37 -8.18
CA GLN A 223 17.60 28.38 -9.09
C GLN A 223 16.49 28.79 -10.09
N VAL A 224 15.32 29.16 -9.58
CA VAL A 224 14.45 30.11 -10.30
C VAL A 224 14.09 31.20 -9.30
N SER A 225 14.85 32.28 -9.36
CA SER A 225 14.57 33.54 -8.69
C SER A 225 13.11 33.88 -8.91
N ARG A 226 12.32 33.91 -7.83
CA ARG A 226 10.97 34.45 -7.86
C ARG A 226 11.05 35.86 -8.46
N PRO A 227 10.27 36.20 -9.51
CA PRO A 227 10.19 37.58 -9.96
C PRO A 227 9.69 38.43 -8.79
N ASN A 228 10.51 39.42 -8.43
CA ASN A 228 10.27 40.37 -7.37
C ASN A 228 9.00 41.17 -7.71
N ALA A 229 7.86 40.76 -7.15
CA ALA A 229 6.62 41.51 -7.20
C ALA A 229 6.69 42.67 -6.18
N ASN A 230 7.44 43.72 -6.54
CA ASN A 230 7.35 45.00 -5.84
C ASN A 230 7.65 46.16 -6.78
N SER A 231 6.65 46.52 -7.58
CA SER A 231 6.51 47.87 -8.12
C SER A 231 5.01 48.18 -8.19
N GLY A 232 4.50 48.80 -7.12
CA GLY A 232 3.14 49.29 -7.07
C GLY A 232 2.90 50.35 -8.13
N LYS A 233 1.71 50.32 -8.74
CA LYS A 233 1.09 51.51 -9.28
C LYS A 233 -0.41 51.45 -9.01
N ILE A 234 -0.83 52.38 -8.16
CA ILE A 234 -2.20 52.67 -7.73
C ILE A 234 -3.02 53.14 -8.94
N GLY A 235 -4.25 52.65 -9.07
CA GLY A 235 -5.22 53.14 -10.04
C GLY A 235 -6.61 52.52 -9.84
N ASN A 236 -7.49 53.27 -9.19
CA ASN A 236 -8.90 52.96 -8.95
C ASN A 236 -9.70 52.86 -10.27
N SER A 237 -10.60 51.88 -10.36
CA SER A 237 -11.93 52.08 -10.96
C SER A 237 -12.85 50.89 -10.69
N ALA A 238 -14.07 51.21 -10.24
CA ALA A 238 -15.17 50.30 -9.98
C ALA A 238 -15.67 49.60 -11.25
N GLY A 239 -16.21 48.39 -11.09
CA GLY A 239 -16.95 47.70 -12.16
C GLY A 239 -17.23 46.24 -11.81
N SER A 240 -18.48 45.96 -11.40
CA SER A 240 -19.04 44.62 -11.25
C SER A 240 -18.76 43.73 -12.46
N SER A 241 -18.46 42.45 -12.22
CA SER A 241 -19.13 41.31 -12.89
C SER A 241 -18.61 39.97 -12.37
N SER A 242 -19.56 39.10 -12.04
CA SER A 242 -19.36 37.68 -11.77
C SER A 242 -18.68 36.98 -12.95
N ALA A 243 -17.67 36.15 -12.67
CA ALA A 243 -17.19 35.16 -13.63
C ALA A 243 -16.54 33.96 -12.92
N ASN A 244 -16.87 32.78 -13.45
CA ASN A 244 -16.41 31.46 -13.07
C ASN A 244 -14.88 31.37 -12.95
N VAL A 245 -14.41 30.72 -11.88
CA VAL A 245 -13.02 30.25 -11.75
C VAL A 245 -12.86 29.01 -12.63
N HIS A 246 -12.55 29.25 -13.90
CA HIS A 246 -12.11 28.24 -14.85
C HIS A 246 -10.60 28.04 -14.66
N LEU A 247 -10.21 26.95 -13.98
CA LEU A 247 -8.82 26.51 -13.90
C LEU A 247 -8.36 26.03 -15.28
N GLN A 248 -7.77 26.93 -16.07
CA GLN A 248 -6.95 26.53 -17.22
C GLN A 248 -5.60 26.04 -16.71
N ALA A 249 -5.44 24.72 -16.67
CA ALA A 249 -4.14 24.08 -16.65
C ALA A 249 -3.52 24.26 -18.03
N THR A 250 -2.69 25.29 -18.18
CA THR A 250 -1.94 25.58 -19.41
C THR A 250 -0.93 24.47 -19.71
N GLU A 251 -0.99 24.02 -20.96
CA GLU A 251 -0.09 23.08 -21.64
C GLU A 251 1.35 23.58 -21.69
N LEU A 252 2.19 23.22 -20.70
CA LEU A 252 3.62 23.57 -20.69
C LEU A 252 4.57 22.37 -20.43
N TRP A 253 4.07 21.14 -20.42
CA TRP A 253 4.89 19.96 -20.08
C TRP A 253 5.36 19.13 -21.29
N ALA A 254 5.09 19.56 -22.53
CA ALA A 254 5.46 18.81 -23.73
C ALA A 254 6.97 18.87 -24.10
N SER A 255 7.85 19.38 -23.23
CA SER A 255 9.28 19.56 -23.59
C SER A 255 10.24 19.41 -22.42
N VAL A 256 10.06 18.39 -21.58
CA VAL A 256 11.17 17.91 -20.75
C VAL A 256 11.85 16.77 -21.51
N PRO A 257 13.07 16.98 -22.06
CA PRO A 257 13.82 15.89 -22.66
C PRO A 257 14.14 14.87 -21.56
N TYR A 258 13.59 13.65 -21.69
CA TYR A 258 14.10 12.50 -20.97
C TYR A 258 15.58 12.34 -21.34
N PRO A 259 16.52 12.20 -20.37
CA PRO A 259 17.88 11.82 -20.70
C PRO A 259 17.87 10.37 -21.23
N SER A 260 17.86 10.23 -22.54
CA SER A 260 17.95 8.97 -23.28
C SER A 260 19.39 8.47 -23.44
N SER A 261 20.23 8.65 -22.41
CA SER A 261 21.63 8.22 -22.45
C SER A 261 22.11 7.76 -21.08
N PHE A 262 21.70 6.54 -20.71
CA PHE A 262 22.44 5.71 -19.77
C PHE A 262 22.39 4.24 -20.25
N ASN A 263 22.87 4.03 -21.48
CA ASN A 263 23.28 2.71 -21.95
C ASN A 263 24.79 2.74 -22.15
N SER A 264 25.50 2.27 -21.13
CA SER A 264 26.78 1.57 -21.21
C SER A 264 27.21 1.24 -19.78
N PHE A 265 26.50 0.31 -19.16
CA PHE A 265 27.06 -0.47 -18.07
C PHE A 265 27.58 -1.74 -18.73
N GLU A 266 28.90 -1.86 -18.86
CA GLU A 266 29.53 -3.15 -19.15
C GLU A 266 29.07 -4.16 -18.09
N PRO A 267 28.66 -5.37 -18.49
CA PRO A 267 28.33 -6.41 -17.52
C PRO A 267 29.59 -6.76 -16.72
N PRO A 268 29.48 -6.98 -15.40
CA PRO A 268 30.60 -7.44 -14.61
C PRO A 268 31.07 -8.79 -15.16
N THR A 269 32.37 -8.85 -15.44
CA THR A 269 33.10 -10.08 -15.81
C THR A 269 32.76 -11.18 -14.81
N ALA A 270 32.42 -12.36 -15.35
CA ALA A 270 31.98 -13.51 -14.58
C ALA A 270 32.96 -13.84 -13.43
N PRO A 271 32.46 -14.21 -12.23
CA PRO A 271 33.31 -14.73 -11.17
C PRO A 271 33.95 -16.06 -11.61
N PRO A 272 35.17 -16.37 -11.17
CA PRO A 272 35.82 -17.65 -11.46
C PRO A 272 34.98 -18.81 -10.90
N GLU A 273 34.80 -19.85 -11.72
CA GLU A 273 34.09 -21.08 -11.35
C GLU A 273 34.68 -21.69 -10.06
N PRO A 274 33.84 -21.98 -9.05
CA PRO A 274 34.25 -22.86 -7.97
C PRO A 274 34.35 -24.29 -8.50
N PHE A 275 35.56 -24.85 -8.46
CA PHE A 275 35.80 -26.28 -8.62
C PHE A 275 34.92 -27.06 -7.63
N LEU A 276 33.91 -27.77 -8.15
CA LEU A 276 33.18 -28.79 -7.42
C LEU A 276 33.77 -30.17 -7.75
N PRO A 277 34.19 -30.96 -6.77
CA PRO A 277 34.56 -32.35 -7.01
C PRO A 277 33.30 -33.18 -7.30
N SER A 278 33.36 -33.96 -8.38
CA SER A 278 32.33 -34.92 -8.79
C SER A 278 32.15 -36.02 -7.75
N THR A 279 31.23 -35.86 -6.81
CA THR A 279 30.73 -36.96 -5.97
C THR A 279 29.53 -37.60 -6.66
N GLN A 280 29.76 -38.82 -7.19
CA GLN A 280 28.72 -39.70 -7.68
C GLN A 280 27.73 -40.03 -6.55
N LEU A 281 26.50 -39.54 -6.64
CA LEU A 281 25.38 -40.04 -5.84
C LEU A 281 24.71 -41.18 -6.60
N GLN A 282 24.91 -42.39 -6.08
CA GLN A 282 24.21 -43.59 -6.48
C GLN A 282 22.70 -43.42 -6.26
N THR A 283 21.94 -43.57 -7.33
CA THR A 283 20.48 -43.66 -7.34
C THR A 283 20.05 -44.99 -6.72
N SER A 284 19.83 -45.02 -5.41
CA SER A 284 19.19 -46.16 -4.74
C SER A 284 17.67 -46.11 -4.92
N LEU A 285 17.18 -47.15 -5.59
CA LEU A 285 15.79 -47.51 -5.85
C LEU A 285 14.83 -47.28 -4.67
N LEU A 286 13.76 -46.52 -4.92
CA LEU A 286 12.54 -46.49 -4.10
C LEU A 286 11.56 -47.55 -4.61
N PRO A 287 11.06 -48.48 -3.77
CA PRO A 287 10.07 -49.46 -4.20
C PRO A 287 8.66 -48.85 -4.29
N SER A 288 7.95 -49.26 -5.34
CA SER A 288 6.59 -48.85 -5.69
C SER A 288 5.54 -49.41 -4.69
N PRO A 289 4.55 -48.60 -4.23
CA PRO A 289 3.50 -49.07 -3.34
C PRO A 289 2.39 -49.74 -4.15
N SER A 290 2.50 -51.05 -4.36
CA SER A 290 1.44 -51.87 -4.93
C SER A 290 1.50 -53.27 -4.34
N LYS A 291 1.00 -53.41 -3.11
CA LYS A 291 0.50 -54.67 -2.48
C LYS A 291 0.13 -54.39 -1.03
N LEU A 292 -1.11 -53.97 -0.81
CA LEU A 292 -1.74 -53.94 0.52
C LEU A 292 -3.21 -54.31 0.35
N LYS A 293 -3.44 -55.54 -0.15
CA LYS A 293 -4.77 -56.15 -0.19
C LYS A 293 -4.67 -57.66 -0.37
N GLU A 294 -4.18 -58.35 0.65
CA GLU A 294 -4.40 -59.79 0.88
C GLU A 294 -3.67 -60.19 2.16
N GLN A 295 -4.30 -59.96 3.31
CA GLN A 295 -4.09 -60.72 4.55
C GLN A 295 -5.06 -60.21 5.60
N HIS A 296 -6.34 -60.55 5.42
CA HIS A 296 -7.30 -60.54 6.52
C HIS A 296 -8.40 -61.58 6.23
N ASP A 297 -7.97 -62.82 6.02
CA ASP A 297 -8.83 -64.01 6.01
C ASP A 297 -7.97 -65.23 6.34
N GLN A 298 -7.50 -65.28 7.59
CA GLN A 298 -7.08 -66.50 8.29
C GLN A 298 -6.68 -66.14 9.71
N GLN A 299 -7.68 -65.95 10.58
CA GLN A 299 -7.69 -66.38 11.99
C GLN A 299 -8.95 -65.83 12.68
N SER A 300 -9.83 -66.78 13.04
CA SER A 300 -10.76 -66.75 14.17
C SER A 300 -11.91 -65.73 14.20
#